data_AF-A0A6S7ICS5-F1
#
_entry.id   AF-A0A6S7ICS5-F1
#
_cell.length_a   1.000
_cell.length_b   1.000
_cell.length_c   1.000
_cell.angle_alpha   90.00
_cell.angle_beta   90.00
_cell.angle_gamma   90.00
#
_symmetry.space_group_name_H-M   'P 1'
#
loop_
_entity.id
_entity.type
_entity.pdbx_description
1 polymer ?
#
loop_
_entity_poly.entity_id
_entity_poly.type
_entity_poly.pdbx_seq_one_letter_code
_entity_poly.pdbx_strand_id
1 'polypeptide(L)'
;MAYHLKQRGVKAVYYHGQLDLFERNNNATTWLEGRSDVMCVTNAFGMGIDKRDVRFVIHHSMPKSNEEYFQEAGRAGRDGSSSSCILLFRFQDRGKLLKHISEIEDDAHKLNAKKRLDEITKYCVDNKCRKQSMLNYFGQTSQTGLCQMCDVCLNSLDSSTSQDVTSHAMDLINCIIEILGVLAKVSPKCIIKVYRGHRTKDIVEKGLHTLPSFGKGKAIFKNDKGAFKLIHVLIAMGFLSENLHNAKDANMTPFITVEDHSDLSNGIRTIV
;
A
#
# COMPACT_ATOMS: atom_id res chain seq x y z
N MET A 1 -7.13 17.81 -7.78
CA MET A 1 -6.09 18.29 -6.82
C MET A 1 -5.77 19.76 -7.03
N ALA A 2 -5.20 20.18 -8.18
CA ALA A 2 -4.80 21.56 -8.43
C ALA A 2 -5.89 22.61 -8.12
N TYR A 3 -7.14 22.33 -8.48
CA TYR A 3 -8.29 23.19 -8.11
C TYR A 3 -8.39 23.45 -6.60
N HIS A 4 -8.32 22.40 -5.78
CA HIS A 4 -8.42 22.52 -4.32
C HIS A 4 -7.22 23.23 -3.68
N LEU A 5 -6.05 23.14 -4.30
CA LEU A 5 -4.86 23.88 -3.91
C LEU A 5 -5.03 25.38 -4.21
N LYS A 6 -5.51 25.72 -5.43
CA LYS A 6 -5.83 27.10 -5.82
C LYS A 6 -6.87 27.73 -4.89
N GLN A 7 -7.92 27.00 -4.55
CA GLN A 7 -8.94 27.47 -3.58
C GLN A 7 -8.37 27.80 -2.19
N ARG A 8 -7.21 27.24 -1.85
CA ARG A 8 -6.50 27.47 -0.58
C ARG A 8 -5.33 28.47 -0.73
N GLY A 9 -5.24 29.17 -1.86
CA GLY A 9 -4.21 30.18 -2.11
C GLY A 9 -2.86 29.62 -2.58
N VAL A 10 -2.75 28.32 -2.87
CA VAL A 10 -1.52 27.73 -3.39
C VAL A 10 -1.46 27.90 -4.90
N LYS A 11 -0.34 28.43 -5.44
CA LYS A 11 -0.13 28.51 -6.89
C LYS A 11 0.15 27.10 -7.41
N ALA A 12 -0.86 26.52 -8.07
CA ALA A 12 -0.79 25.17 -8.58
C ALA A 12 -1.17 25.12 -10.06
N VAL A 13 -0.42 24.34 -10.84
CA VAL A 13 -0.77 23.95 -12.21
C VAL A 13 -0.96 22.43 -12.28
N TYR A 14 -1.46 21.90 -13.40
CA TYR A 14 -1.68 20.47 -13.57
C TYR A 14 -1.22 19.98 -14.94
N TYR A 15 -0.89 18.69 -15.01
CA TYR A 15 -0.42 18.05 -16.24
C TYR A 15 -0.92 16.60 -16.33
N HIS A 16 -1.58 16.26 -17.43
CA HIS A 16 -1.97 14.89 -17.76
C HIS A 16 -2.10 14.70 -19.28
N GLY A 17 -2.15 13.44 -19.74
CA GLY A 17 -2.13 13.09 -21.16
C GLY A 17 -3.35 13.52 -21.98
N GLN A 18 -4.44 13.93 -21.33
CA GLN A 18 -5.66 14.42 -22.00
C GLN A 18 -5.66 15.94 -22.26
N LEU A 19 -4.63 16.67 -21.82
CA LEU A 19 -4.49 18.10 -22.13
C LEU A 19 -3.97 18.29 -23.55
N ASP A 20 -4.41 19.37 -24.19
CA ASP A 20 -3.87 19.76 -25.48
C ASP A 20 -2.39 20.18 -25.37
N LEU A 21 -1.72 20.35 -26.50
CA LEU A 21 -0.30 20.70 -26.52
C LEU A 21 -0.04 22.10 -25.94
N PHE A 22 -0.93 23.05 -26.17
CA PHE A 22 -0.78 24.43 -25.72
C PHE A 22 -0.87 24.51 -24.19
N GLU A 23 -1.90 23.91 -23.59
CA GLU A 23 -2.09 23.84 -22.15
C GLU A 23 -0.94 23.10 -21.46
N ARG A 24 -0.47 21.97 -22.04
CA ARG A 24 0.69 21.23 -21.51
C ARG A 24 1.94 22.09 -21.46
N ASN A 25 2.26 22.79 -22.55
CA ASN A 25 3.43 23.65 -22.64
C ASN A 25 3.31 24.84 -21.69
N ASN A 26 2.17 25.52 -21.68
CA ASN A 26 1.95 26.67 -20.80
C ASN A 26 2.07 26.30 -19.32
N ASN A 27 1.47 25.19 -18.89
CA ASN A 27 1.56 24.73 -17.50
C ASN A 27 2.97 24.27 -17.14
N ALA A 28 3.65 23.56 -18.05
CA ALA A 28 5.04 23.15 -17.86
C ALA A 28 5.98 24.36 -17.68
N THR A 29 5.91 25.32 -18.60
CA THR A 29 6.71 26.56 -18.55
C THR A 29 6.41 27.37 -17.28
N THR A 30 5.13 27.53 -16.92
CA THR A 30 4.74 28.25 -15.70
C THR A 30 5.39 27.68 -14.44
N TRP A 31 5.49 26.36 -14.33
CA TRP A 31 6.14 25.72 -13.18
C TRP A 31 7.67 25.72 -13.28
N LEU A 32 8.23 25.50 -14.47
CA LEU A 32 9.67 25.54 -14.71
C LEU A 32 10.28 26.89 -14.32
N GLU A 33 9.61 27.98 -14.69
CA GLU A 33 9.99 29.36 -14.40
C GLU A 33 9.68 29.80 -12.96
N GLY A 34 9.10 28.92 -12.12
CA GLY A 34 8.77 29.24 -10.73
C GLY A 34 7.55 30.17 -10.56
N ARG A 35 6.75 30.38 -11.61
CA ARG A 35 5.48 31.13 -11.52
C ARG A 35 4.38 30.35 -10.79
N SER A 36 4.52 29.02 -10.69
CA SER A 36 3.68 28.13 -9.88
C SER A 36 4.53 27.32 -8.91
N ASP A 37 4.08 27.20 -7.66
CA ASP A 37 4.79 26.49 -6.60
C ASP A 37 4.64 24.97 -6.74
N VAL A 38 3.45 24.52 -7.19
CA VAL A 38 3.08 23.10 -7.27
C VAL A 38 2.67 22.73 -8.69
N MET A 39 3.07 21.54 -9.14
CA MET A 39 2.47 20.88 -10.29
C MET A 39 1.82 19.56 -9.88
N CYS A 40 0.53 19.42 -10.15
CA CYS A 40 -0.22 18.19 -9.96
C CYS A 40 -0.19 17.35 -11.23
N VAL A 41 0.33 16.13 -11.15
CA VAL A 41 0.59 15.32 -12.34
C VAL A 41 0.04 13.91 -12.23
N THR A 42 -0.24 13.28 -13.37
CA THR A 42 -0.38 11.82 -13.49
C THR A 42 0.91 11.23 -14.06
N ASN A 43 1.01 9.90 -14.15
CA ASN A 43 2.18 9.19 -14.71
C ASN A 43 2.57 9.63 -16.14
N ALA A 44 1.73 10.41 -16.82
CA ALA A 44 2.06 11.06 -18.09
C ALA A 44 3.16 12.14 -17.96
N PHE A 45 3.54 12.52 -16.74
CA PHE A 45 4.60 13.49 -16.46
C PHE A 45 5.96 12.79 -16.25
N GLY A 46 6.42 12.13 -17.31
CA GLY A 46 7.60 11.26 -17.30
C GLY A 46 8.77 11.76 -18.16
N MET A 47 8.47 12.27 -19.35
CA MET A 47 9.48 12.50 -20.40
C MET A 47 9.73 14.00 -20.61
N GLY A 48 10.95 14.45 -20.33
CA GLY A 48 11.49 15.72 -20.85
C GLY A 48 11.53 16.93 -19.93
N ILE A 49 10.99 16.87 -18.71
CA ILE A 49 11.03 17.99 -17.76
C ILE A 49 12.06 17.69 -16.65
N ASP A 50 13.11 18.49 -16.61
CA ASP A 50 14.22 18.42 -15.64
C ASP A 50 14.35 19.73 -14.85
N LYS A 51 13.53 19.88 -13.80
CA LYS A 51 13.66 20.95 -12.82
C LYS A 51 14.55 20.45 -11.68
N ARG A 52 15.71 21.09 -11.47
CA ARG A 52 16.71 20.57 -10.52
C ARG A 52 16.37 20.83 -9.06
N ASP A 53 15.65 21.91 -8.80
CA ASP A 53 15.36 22.49 -7.49
C ASP A 53 13.98 22.07 -6.91
N VAL A 54 13.50 20.89 -7.27
CA VAL A 54 12.24 20.35 -6.72
C VAL A 54 12.44 19.97 -5.25
N ARG A 55 11.76 20.67 -4.33
CA ARG A 55 11.88 20.45 -2.88
C ARG A 55 11.04 19.31 -2.33
N PHE A 56 9.96 18.95 -3.00
CA PHE A 56 9.17 17.80 -2.58
C PHE A 56 8.49 17.10 -3.76
N VAL A 57 8.29 15.80 -3.60
CA VAL A 57 7.40 14.98 -4.43
C VAL A 57 6.39 14.34 -3.48
N ILE A 58 5.10 14.51 -3.79
CA ILE A 58 4.00 13.94 -3.02
C ILE A 58 3.23 12.95 -3.88
N HIS A 59 3.32 11.67 -3.54
CA HIS A 59 2.46 10.63 -4.06
C HIS A 59 1.15 10.64 -3.28
N HIS A 60 0.12 11.24 -3.89
CA HIS A 60 -1.22 11.26 -3.30
C HIS A 60 -1.88 9.87 -3.27
N SER A 61 -1.52 9.02 -4.22
CA SER A 61 -2.03 7.65 -4.34
C SER A 61 -0.85 6.69 -4.37
N MET A 62 -1.09 5.46 -3.94
CA MET A 62 -0.08 4.40 -4.00
C MET A 62 0.41 4.16 -5.45
N PRO A 63 1.73 4.16 -5.70
CA PRO A 63 2.31 3.84 -7.01
C PRO A 63 2.19 2.35 -7.31
N LYS A 64 2.35 1.97 -8.57
CA LYS A 64 2.16 0.58 -9.02
C LYS A 64 3.31 -0.34 -8.67
N SER A 65 4.51 0.23 -8.47
CA SER A 65 5.72 -0.52 -8.17
C SER A 65 6.79 0.34 -7.48
N ASN A 66 7.84 -0.31 -6.97
CA ASN A 66 9.01 0.38 -6.41
C ASN A 66 9.77 1.17 -7.49
N GLU A 67 9.83 0.67 -8.73
CA GLU A 67 10.48 1.38 -9.84
C GLU A 67 9.77 2.69 -10.19
N GLU A 68 8.44 2.65 -10.30
CA GLU A 68 7.62 3.84 -10.56
C GLU A 68 7.82 4.87 -9.44
N TYR A 69 7.70 4.43 -8.19
CA TYR A 69 7.96 5.28 -7.03
C TYR A 69 9.36 5.89 -7.06
N PHE A 70 10.40 5.08 -7.29
CA PHE A 70 11.78 5.53 -7.29
C PHE A 70 12.06 6.56 -8.39
N GLN A 71 11.56 6.31 -9.61
CA GLN A 71 11.73 7.23 -10.74
C GLN A 71 11.05 8.58 -10.48
N GLU A 72 9.84 8.55 -9.92
CA GLU A 72 9.05 9.75 -9.65
C GLU A 72 9.58 10.54 -8.45
N ALA A 73 9.87 9.85 -7.34
CA ALA A 73 10.47 10.45 -6.14
C ALA A 73 11.87 11.03 -6.44
N GLY A 74 12.65 10.39 -7.31
CA GLY A 74 13.98 10.83 -7.75
C GLY A 74 13.98 12.11 -8.60
N ARG A 75 12.82 12.76 -8.82
CA ARG A 75 12.75 14.13 -9.36
C ARG A 75 13.07 15.18 -8.30
N ALA A 76 12.91 14.87 -7.02
CA ALA A 76 13.26 15.78 -5.93
C ALA A 76 14.78 15.93 -5.80
N GLY A 77 15.25 17.14 -5.46
CA GLY A 77 16.61 17.37 -4.99
C GLY A 77 17.76 17.05 -5.97
N ARG A 78 17.55 17.21 -7.28
CA ARG A 78 18.62 17.00 -8.29
C ARG A 78 19.73 18.07 -8.27
N ASP A 79 19.54 19.12 -7.48
CA ASP A 79 20.56 20.10 -7.10
C ASP A 79 21.36 19.69 -5.85
N GLY A 80 21.05 18.55 -5.23
CA GLY A 80 21.69 18.06 -4.01
C GLY A 80 21.16 18.69 -2.71
N SER A 81 20.22 19.62 -2.78
CA SER A 81 19.62 20.26 -1.60
C SER A 81 18.58 19.37 -0.94
N SER A 82 18.40 19.55 0.37
CA SER A 82 17.40 18.82 1.16
C SER A 82 16.02 18.88 0.51
N SER A 83 15.41 17.72 0.36
CA SER A 83 14.13 17.53 -0.32
C SER A 83 13.38 16.35 0.28
N SER A 84 12.05 16.33 0.16
CA SER A 84 11.21 15.30 0.78
C SER A 84 10.38 14.52 -0.24
N CYS A 85 10.36 13.20 -0.07
CA CYS A 85 9.48 12.31 -0.84
C CYS A 85 8.42 11.76 0.12
N ILE A 86 7.15 12.10 -0.14
CA ILE A 86 6.04 11.82 0.77
C ILE A 86 5.03 10.95 0.03
N LEU A 87 4.70 9.82 0.63
CA LEU A 87 3.67 8.91 0.12
C LEU A 87 2.48 8.89 1.07
N LEU A 88 1.34 9.39 0.60
CA LEU A 88 0.07 9.36 1.34
C LEU A 88 -0.57 7.99 1.20
N PHE A 89 -0.07 7.03 1.99
CA PHE A 89 -0.47 5.63 1.86
C PHE A 89 -1.89 5.35 2.37
N ARG A 90 -2.66 4.69 1.52
CA ARG A 90 -3.92 4.03 1.86
C ARG A 90 -3.95 2.65 1.25
N PHE A 91 -4.08 1.62 2.08
CA PHE A 91 -4.14 0.24 1.60
C PHE A 91 -5.29 0.03 0.59
N GLN A 92 -6.40 0.75 0.73
CA GLN A 92 -7.56 0.66 -0.16
C GLN A 92 -7.26 1.05 -1.61
N ASP A 93 -6.20 1.82 -1.86
CA ASP A 93 -5.82 2.21 -3.22
C ASP A 93 -5.32 1.00 -4.03
N ARG A 94 -4.78 -0.01 -3.34
CA ARG A 94 -4.34 -1.29 -3.91
C ARG A 94 -5.46 -2.03 -4.63
N GLY A 95 -6.71 -1.95 -4.15
CA GLY A 95 -7.85 -2.62 -4.80
C GLY A 95 -8.11 -2.12 -6.23
N LYS A 96 -7.90 -0.82 -6.51
CA LYS A 96 -8.02 -0.27 -7.86
C LYS A 96 -6.88 -0.78 -8.76
N LEU A 97 -5.67 -0.89 -8.22
CA LEU A 97 -4.51 -1.39 -8.95
C LEU A 97 -4.65 -2.87 -9.28
N LEU A 98 -5.13 -3.69 -8.33
CA LEU A 98 -5.48 -5.08 -8.57
C LEU A 98 -6.52 -5.21 -9.69
N LYS A 99 -7.56 -4.35 -9.72
CA LYS A 99 -8.54 -4.36 -10.81
C LYS A 99 -7.89 -4.14 -12.17
N HIS A 100 -7.05 -3.11 -12.31
CA HIS A 100 -6.35 -2.86 -13.56
C HIS A 100 -5.44 -4.04 -13.94
N ILE A 101 -4.85 -4.73 -12.96
CA ILE A 101 -4.06 -5.94 -13.20
C ILE A 101 -4.93 -7.10 -13.69
N SER A 102 -6.16 -7.31 -13.18
CA SER A 102 -7.06 -8.35 -13.72
C SER A 102 -7.45 -8.14 -15.17
N GLU A 103 -7.45 -6.90 -15.65
CA GLU A 103 -7.80 -6.55 -17.03
C GLU A 103 -6.64 -6.84 -18.02
N ILE A 104 -5.45 -7.21 -17.52
CA ILE A 104 -4.32 -7.64 -18.36
C ILE A 104 -4.61 -9.03 -18.93
N GLU A 105 -4.55 -9.18 -20.25
CA GLU A 105 -4.78 -10.46 -20.92
C GLU A 105 -3.63 -11.45 -20.72
N ASP A 106 -2.38 -10.99 -20.86
CA ASP A 106 -1.19 -11.82 -20.71
C ASP A 106 -0.93 -12.22 -19.24
N ASP A 107 -0.99 -13.52 -18.95
CA ASP A 107 -0.88 -14.04 -17.59
C ASP A 107 0.50 -13.84 -16.97
N ALA A 108 1.57 -13.90 -17.78
CA ALA A 108 2.92 -13.66 -17.30
C ALA A 108 3.10 -12.19 -16.86
N HIS A 109 2.60 -11.25 -17.66
CA HIS A 109 2.58 -9.83 -17.36
C HIS A 109 1.69 -9.52 -16.15
N LYS A 110 0.50 -10.13 -16.08
CA LYS A 110 -0.41 -10.03 -14.92
C LYS A 110 0.28 -10.46 -13.63
N LEU A 111 0.96 -11.62 -13.65
CA LEU A 111 1.70 -12.13 -12.50
C LEU A 111 2.84 -11.18 -12.09
N ASN A 112 3.60 -10.67 -13.05
CA ASN A 112 4.69 -9.73 -12.80
C ASN A 112 4.18 -8.40 -12.23
N ALA A 113 3.06 -7.88 -12.74
CA ALA A 113 2.43 -6.67 -12.23
C ALA A 113 1.92 -6.85 -10.79
N LYS A 114 1.32 -8.01 -10.47
CA LYS A 114 0.92 -8.36 -9.09
C LYS A 114 2.14 -8.40 -8.15
N LYS A 115 3.22 -9.08 -8.54
CA LYS A 115 4.47 -9.16 -7.75
C LYS A 115 5.03 -7.76 -7.45
N ARG A 116 5.10 -6.89 -8.46
CA ARG A 116 5.55 -5.51 -8.28
C ARG A 116 4.66 -4.71 -7.32
N LEU A 117 3.35 -4.90 -7.42
CA LEU A 117 2.39 -4.28 -6.51
C LEU A 117 2.56 -4.78 -5.06
N ASP A 118 2.84 -6.07 -4.88
CA ASP A 118 3.13 -6.68 -3.56
C ASP A 118 4.40 -6.07 -2.95
N GLU A 119 5.46 -5.91 -3.73
CA GLU A 119 6.73 -5.33 -3.26
C GLU A 119 6.60 -3.85 -2.82
N ILE A 120 5.86 -3.02 -3.57
CA ILE A 120 5.60 -1.64 -3.13
C ILE A 120 4.64 -1.59 -1.93
N THR A 121 3.70 -2.53 -1.83
CA THR A 121 2.82 -2.64 -0.65
C THR A 121 3.64 -2.95 0.59
N LYS A 122 4.57 -3.90 0.48
CA LYS A 122 5.53 -4.25 1.53
C LYS A 122 6.39 -3.06 1.90
N TYR A 123 6.93 -2.31 0.93
CA TYR A 123 7.69 -1.08 1.19
C TYR A 123 6.89 -0.06 2.03
N CYS A 124 5.58 0.06 1.82
CA CYS A 124 4.72 1.00 2.56
C CYS A 124 4.37 0.52 3.97
N VAL A 125 4.25 -0.80 4.18
CA VAL A 125 3.75 -1.39 5.44
C VAL A 125 4.88 -1.83 6.37
N ASP A 126 6.01 -2.29 5.83
CA ASP A 126 7.13 -2.80 6.61
C ASP A 126 7.76 -1.70 7.48
N ASN A 127 8.25 -2.08 8.66
CA ASN A 127 8.87 -1.18 9.65
C ASN A 127 10.39 -1.16 9.50
N LYS A 128 10.88 -1.17 8.26
CA LYS A 128 12.31 -1.10 7.92
C LYS A 128 12.67 0.25 7.36
N CYS A 129 13.92 0.65 7.56
CA CYS A 129 14.49 1.86 6.98
C CYS A 129 14.15 1.96 5.48
N ARG A 130 13.39 3.00 5.08
CA ARG A 130 12.90 3.17 3.71
C ARG A 130 14.03 3.17 2.69
N LYS A 131 15.15 3.86 2.99
CA LYS A 131 16.33 3.91 2.11
C LYS A 131 16.93 2.53 1.90
N GLN A 132 17.15 1.78 2.99
CA GLN A 132 17.72 0.42 2.90
C GLN A 132 16.79 -0.53 2.14
N SER A 133 15.48 -0.47 2.39
CA SER A 133 14.51 -1.28 1.66
C SER A 133 14.58 -1.02 0.14
N MET A 134 14.69 0.24 -0.28
CA MET A 134 14.79 0.60 -1.69
C MET A 134 16.15 0.19 -2.30
N LEU A 135 17.25 0.36 -1.57
CA LEU A 135 18.58 -0.08 -2.03
C LEU A 135 18.61 -1.60 -2.22
N ASN A 136 18.10 -2.36 -1.25
CA ASN A 136 18.01 -3.82 -1.31
C ASN A 136 17.15 -4.28 -2.50
N TYR A 137 16.04 -3.59 -2.77
CA TYR A 137 15.17 -3.90 -3.93
C TYR A 137 15.94 -3.83 -5.26
N PHE A 138 16.82 -2.85 -5.44
CA PHE A 138 17.65 -2.69 -6.64
C PHE A 138 18.97 -3.48 -6.59
N GLY A 139 19.12 -4.43 -5.66
CA GLY A 139 20.33 -5.24 -5.52
C GLY A 139 21.54 -4.47 -4.98
N GLN A 140 21.35 -3.27 -4.45
CA GLN A 140 22.40 -2.49 -3.80
C GLN A 140 22.46 -2.84 -2.32
N THR A 141 23.27 -3.84 -1.97
CA THR A 141 23.55 -4.19 -0.58
C THR A 141 24.56 -3.21 0.01
N SER A 142 24.05 -2.11 0.58
CA SER A 142 24.92 -1.19 1.32
C SER A 142 25.11 -1.68 2.75
N GLN A 143 26.36 -1.80 3.20
CA GLN A 143 26.70 -2.00 4.62
C GLN A 143 26.44 -0.75 5.49
N THR A 144 25.89 0.34 4.92
CA THR A 144 25.58 1.53 5.70
C THR A 144 24.45 1.25 6.68
N GLY A 145 24.63 1.68 7.93
CA GLY A 145 23.61 1.64 8.97
C GLY A 145 22.32 2.39 8.60
N LEU A 146 21.39 2.48 9.55
CA LEU A 146 20.09 3.14 9.36
C LEU A 146 20.26 4.56 8.80
N CYS A 147 19.35 4.98 7.91
CA CYS A 147 19.52 6.26 7.21
C CYS A 147 19.30 7.50 8.08
N GLN A 148 18.67 7.35 9.25
CA GLN A 148 18.35 8.42 10.20
C GLN A 148 17.56 9.61 9.62
N MET A 149 16.93 9.46 8.45
CA MET A 149 16.21 10.53 7.76
C MET A 149 14.80 10.13 7.30
N CYS A 150 14.49 8.83 7.23
CA CYS A 150 13.15 8.38 6.85
C CYS A 150 12.22 8.31 8.06
N ASP A 151 10.92 8.35 7.81
CA ASP A 151 9.85 8.25 8.81
C ASP A 151 10.06 7.08 9.79
N VAL A 152 10.45 5.90 9.30
CA VAL A 152 10.70 4.73 10.15
C VAL A 152 11.89 4.96 11.09
N CYS A 153 13.02 5.49 10.58
CA CYS A 153 14.20 5.74 11.41
C CYS A 153 13.94 6.86 12.43
N LEU A 154 13.22 7.91 12.02
CA LEU A 154 12.88 9.03 12.89
C LEU A 154 11.92 8.60 14.02
N ASN A 155 10.94 7.75 13.70
CA ASN A 155 9.99 7.22 14.70
C ASN A 155 10.58 6.08 15.55
N SER A 156 11.61 5.38 15.09
CA SER A 156 12.25 4.29 15.85
C SER A 156 12.97 4.76 17.13
N LEU A 157 13.16 6.06 17.29
CA LEU A 157 13.65 6.68 18.53
C LEU A 157 12.58 6.66 19.65
N ASP A 158 11.30 6.48 19.30
CA ASP A 158 10.20 6.27 20.24
C ASP A 158 9.98 4.77 20.48
N SER A 159 10.81 4.16 21.32
CA SER A 159 10.83 2.72 21.65
C SER A 159 9.58 2.18 22.38
N SER A 160 8.48 2.93 22.43
CA SER A 160 7.29 2.62 23.25
C SER A 160 6.14 1.92 22.51
N THR A 161 6.25 1.68 21.19
CA THR A 161 5.08 1.23 20.38
C THR A 161 5.23 -0.10 19.65
N SER A 162 6.36 -0.80 19.77
CA SER A 162 6.59 -2.07 19.08
C SER A 162 5.99 -3.22 19.90
N GLN A 163 4.80 -3.71 19.53
CA GLN A 163 4.12 -4.81 20.23
C GLN A 163 4.19 -6.07 19.36
N ASP A 164 4.73 -7.16 19.89
CA ASP A 164 4.63 -8.47 19.25
C ASP A 164 3.15 -8.91 19.23
N VAL A 165 2.61 -9.08 18.02
CA VAL A 165 1.23 -9.52 17.75
C VAL A 165 1.20 -10.87 17.02
N THR A 166 2.28 -11.66 17.08
CA THR A 166 2.41 -12.95 16.40
C THR A 166 1.31 -13.94 16.80
N SER A 167 0.95 -14.00 18.08
CA SER A 167 -0.15 -14.86 18.55
C SER A 167 -1.49 -14.43 17.93
N HIS A 168 -1.75 -13.13 17.83
CA HIS A 168 -2.95 -12.58 17.22
C HIS A 168 -2.97 -12.81 15.70
N ALA A 169 -1.82 -12.78 15.04
CA ALA A 169 -1.67 -13.16 13.64
C ALA A 169 -2.06 -14.62 13.42
N MET A 170 -1.56 -15.54 14.25
CA MET A 170 -1.92 -16.96 14.18
C MET A 170 -3.41 -17.20 14.44
N ASP A 171 -3.99 -16.52 15.44
CA ASP A 171 -5.43 -16.59 15.70
C ASP A 171 -6.27 -16.12 14.50
N LEU A 172 -5.84 -15.04 13.84
CA LEU A 172 -6.51 -14.51 12.66
C LEU A 172 -6.37 -15.47 11.46
N ILE A 173 -5.19 -16.06 11.24
CA ILE A 173 -4.97 -17.07 10.19
C ILE A 173 -5.87 -18.30 10.42
N ASN A 174 -5.91 -18.81 11.65
CA ASN A 174 -6.80 -19.91 12.03
C ASN A 174 -8.27 -19.54 11.79
N CYS A 175 -8.68 -18.32 12.14
CA CYS A 175 -10.02 -17.82 11.83
C CYS A 175 -10.32 -17.83 10.33
N ILE A 176 -9.35 -17.48 9.48
CA ILE A 176 -9.52 -17.51 8.02
C ILE A 176 -9.67 -18.95 7.52
N ILE A 177 -8.84 -19.87 8.01
CA ILE A 177 -8.92 -21.31 7.68
C ILE A 177 -10.29 -21.89 8.07
N GLU A 178 -10.78 -21.58 9.28
CA GLU A 178 -12.11 -22.00 9.75
C GLU A 178 -13.22 -21.48 8.83
N ILE A 179 -13.16 -20.20 8.42
CA ILE A 179 -14.16 -19.63 7.49
C ILE A 179 -14.08 -20.31 6.13
N LEU A 180 -12.87 -20.59 5.63
CA LEU A 180 -12.67 -21.26 4.34
C LEU A 180 -13.11 -22.74 4.35
N GLY A 181 -13.19 -23.36 5.53
CA GLY A 181 -13.83 -24.66 5.71
C GLY A 181 -15.35 -24.64 5.48
N VAL A 182 -15.98 -23.46 5.58
CA VAL A 182 -17.43 -23.26 5.36
C VAL A 182 -17.71 -22.59 4.01
N LEU A 183 -16.86 -21.66 3.59
CA LEU A 183 -17.03 -20.84 2.38
C LEU A 183 -15.87 -21.05 1.41
N ALA A 184 -16.16 -21.17 0.11
CA ALA A 184 -15.12 -21.28 -0.91
C ALA A 184 -14.23 -20.02 -1.04
N LYS A 185 -14.74 -18.85 -0.65
CA LYS A 185 -14.03 -17.55 -0.72
C LYS A 185 -14.43 -16.68 0.45
N VAL A 186 -13.51 -15.85 0.94
CA VAL A 186 -13.75 -14.92 2.05
C VAL A 186 -13.19 -13.54 1.75
N SER A 187 -13.96 -12.49 2.05
CA SER A 187 -13.51 -11.11 1.94
C SER A 187 -12.90 -10.58 3.24
N PRO A 188 -12.02 -9.57 3.21
CA PRO A 188 -11.49 -8.93 4.41
C PRO A 188 -12.56 -8.47 5.40
N LYS A 189 -13.68 -7.92 4.90
CA LYS A 189 -14.81 -7.51 5.75
C LYS A 189 -15.46 -8.69 6.46
N CYS A 190 -15.59 -9.83 5.80
CA CYS A 190 -16.14 -11.04 6.41
C CYS A 190 -15.22 -11.57 7.53
N ILE A 191 -13.90 -11.61 7.28
CA ILE A 191 -12.91 -12.00 8.28
C ILE A 191 -13.04 -11.14 9.53
N ILE A 192 -13.07 -9.81 9.37
CA ILE A 192 -13.20 -8.87 10.50
C ILE A 192 -14.50 -9.07 11.27
N LYS A 193 -15.62 -9.29 10.56
CA LYS A 193 -16.90 -9.59 11.20
C LYS A 193 -16.83 -10.83 12.08
N VAL A 194 -16.26 -11.92 11.59
CA VAL A 194 -16.12 -13.16 12.37
C VAL A 194 -15.13 -12.95 13.52
N TYR A 195 -13.91 -12.51 13.22
CA TYR A 195 -12.84 -12.41 14.20
C TYR A 195 -13.15 -11.43 15.33
N ARG A 196 -13.83 -10.31 15.06
CA ARG A 196 -14.28 -9.35 16.10
C ARG A 196 -15.65 -9.66 16.69
N GLY A 197 -16.35 -10.69 16.21
CA GLY A 197 -17.60 -11.18 16.80
C GLY A 197 -18.84 -10.37 16.43
N HIS A 198 -18.85 -9.74 15.26
CA HIS A 198 -20.01 -9.01 14.73
C HIS A 198 -21.09 -10.01 14.28
N ARG A 199 -22.18 -10.09 15.04
CA ARG A 199 -23.30 -11.02 14.78
C ARG A 199 -24.33 -10.41 13.81
N THR A 200 -23.88 -10.05 12.60
CA THR A 200 -24.76 -9.54 11.53
C THR A 200 -25.56 -10.66 10.88
N LYS A 201 -26.70 -10.32 10.25
CA LYS A 201 -27.60 -11.28 9.58
C LYS A 201 -26.84 -12.25 8.65
N ASP A 202 -25.96 -11.73 7.79
CA ASP A 202 -25.16 -12.53 6.86
C ASP A 202 -24.19 -13.52 7.53
N ILE A 203 -23.68 -13.20 8.72
CA ILE A 203 -22.78 -14.06 9.49
C ILE A 203 -23.57 -15.17 10.18
N VAL A 204 -24.79 -14.85 10.63
CA VAL A 204 -25.69 -15.83 11.25
C VAL A 204 -26.19 -16.84 10.23
N GLU A 205 -26.70 -16.36 9.09
CA GLU A 205 -27.23 -17.19 8.00
C GLU A 205 -26.18 -18.15 7.42
N LYS A 206 -24.91 -17.74 7.37
CA LYS A 206 -23.80 -18.59 6.91
C LYS A 206 -23.23 -19.50 8.00
N GLY A 207 -23.78 -19.49 9.21
CA GLY A 207 -23.28 -20.30 10.34
C GLY A 207 -21.93 -19.85 10.91
N LEU A 208 -21.34 -18.75 10.42
CA LEU A 208 -19.97 -18.35 10.80
C LEU A 208 -19.85 -17.89 12.27
N HIS A 209 -20.96 -17.56 12.92
CA HIS A 209 -21.02 -17.20 14.34
C HIS A 209 -20.78 -18.39 15.30
N THR A 210 -20.80 -19.62 14.79
CA THR A 210 -20.55 -20.84 15.59
C THR A 210 -19.09 -21.29 15.51
N LEU A 211 -18.26 -20.63 14.69
CA LEU A 211 -16.85 -20.98 14.54
C LEU A 211 -16.07 -20.72 15.83
N PRO A 212 -15.09 -21.57 16.20
CA PRO A 212 -14.28 -21.39 17.41
C PRO A 212 -13.59 -20.03 17.50
N SER A 213 -13.20 -19.46 16.35
CA SER A 213 -12.51 -18.16 16.30
C SER A 213 -13.44 -16.94 16.29
N PHE A 214 -14.77 -17.14 16.35
CA PHE A 214 -15.72 -16.04 16.41
C PHE A 214 -15.53 -15.18 17.67
N GLY A 215 -15.21 -13.89 17.49
CA GLY A 215 -15.05 -12.94 18.58
C GLY A 215 -13.70 -12.96 19.31
N LYS A 216 -12.74 -13.82 18.94
CA LYS A 216 -11.40 -13.87 19.57
C LYS A 216 -10.68 -12.52 19.52
N GLY A 217 -10.82 -11.78 18.43
CA GLY A 217 -10.24 -10.45 18.22
C GLY A 217 -10.93 -9.31 18.95
N LYS A 218 -12.04 -9.54 19.67
CA LYS A 218 -12.84 -8.46 20.29
C LYS A 218 -12.08 -7.71 21.39
N ALA A 219 -11.42 -8.45 22.29
CA ALA A 219 -10.64 -7.87 23.38
C ALA A 219 -9.28 -7.34 22.92
N ILE A 220 -8.72 -7.92 21.86
CA ILE A 220 -7.40 -7.57 21.32
C ILE A 220 -7.44 -6.23 20.59
N PHE A 221 -8.46 -6.02 19.74
CA PHE A 221 -8.54 -4.84 18.89
C PHE A 221 -9.60 -3.87 19.40
N LYS A 222 -9.22 -2.62 19.64
CA LYS A 222 -10.14 -1.54 20.03
C LYS A 222 -11.27 -1.33 19.00
N ASN A 223 -10.94 -1.44 17.71
CA ASN A 223 -11.87 -1.24 16.61
C ASN A 223 -11.48 -2.09 15.38
N ASP A 224 -12.36 -2.13 14.38
CA ASP A 224 -12.15 -2.89 13.15
C ASP A 224 -10.90 -2.42 12.39
N LYS A 225 -10.54 -1.13 12.48
CA LYS A 225 -9.37 -0.57 11.80
C LYS A 225 -8.07 -1.23 12.29
N GLY A 226 -7.96 -1.53 13.58
CA GLY A 226 -6.80 -2.26 14.13
C GLY A 226 -6.69 -3.68 13.56
N ALA A 227 -7.80 -4.41 13.51
CA ALA A 227 -7.81 -5.76 12.96
C ALA A 227 -7.58 -5.78 11.44
N PHE A 228 -8.09 -4.77 10.70
CA PHE A 228 -7.76 -4.58 9.28
C PHE A 228 -6.26 -4.31 9.08
N LYS A 229 -5.62 -3.54 9.97
CA LYS A 229 -4.17 -3.30 9.91
C LYS A 229 -3.41 -4.62 10.01
N LEU A 230 -3.83 -5.54 10.88
CA LEU A 230 -3.22 -6.87 10.97
C LEU A 230 -3.36 -7.66 9.65
N ILE A 231 -4.55 -7.67 9.03
CA ILE A 231 -4.74 -8.30 7.70
C ILE A 231 -3.76 -7.69 6.68
N HIS A 232 -3.63 -6.36 6.63
CA HIS A 232 -2.74 -5.69 5.70
C HIS A 232 -1.26 -6.03 5.92
N VAL A 233 -0.84 -6.15 7.18
CA VAL A 233 0.52 -6.59 7.54
C VAL A 233 0.77 -8.01 7.06
N LEU A 234 -0.18 -8.93 7.29
CA LEU A 234 -0.05 -10.32 6.84
C LEU A 234 -0.03 -10.44 5.30
N ILE A 235 -0.77 -9.59 4.59
CA ILE A 235 -0.68 -9.50 3.12
C ILE A 235 0.71 -9.01 2.70
N ALA A 236 1.18 -7.90 3.29
CA ALA A 236 2.49 -7.32 2.98
C ALA A 236 3.67 -8.25 3.30
N MET A 237 3.51 -9.13 4.30
CA MET A 237 4.53 -10.09 4.72
C MET A 237 4.47 -11.42 3.95
N GLY A 238 3.43 -11.64 3.13
CA GLY A 238 3.26 -12.81 2.29
C GLY A 238 2.52 -13.99 2.92
N PHE A 239 1.93 -13.81 4.11
CA PHE A 239 1.16 -14.86 4.79
C PHE A 239 -0.30 -14.94 4.32
N LEU A 240 -0.80 -13.85 3.75
CA LEU A 240 -2.11 -13.79 3.10
C LEU A 240 -1.93 -13.26 1.68
N SER A 241 -2.78 -13.71 0.75
CA SER A 241 -2.80 -13.20 -0.62
C SER A 241 -4.18 -12.65 -0.95
N GLU A 242 -4.20 -11.48 -1.59
CA GLU A 242 -5.40 -10.94 -2.22
C GLU A 242 -5.53 -11.50 -3.63
N ASN A 243 -6.67 -12.10 -3.90
CA ASN A 243 -6.98 -12.71 -5.18
C ASN A 243 -8.18 -12.04 -5.81
N LEU A 244 -8.07 -11.85 -7.13
CA LEU A 244 -9.10 -11.25 -7.95
C LEU A 244 -10.13 -12.32 -8.29
N HIS A 245 -11.40 -11.93 -8.27
CA HIS A 245 -12.44 -12.74 -8.87
C HIS A 245 -12.25 -12.82 -10.39
N ASN A 246 -12.81 -13.85 -11.03
CA ASN A 246 -12.77 -13.95 -12.48
C ASN A 246 -13.40 -12.70 -13.11
N ALA A 247 -12.93 -12.29 -14.30
CA ALA A 247 -13.35 -11.03 -14.95
C ALA A 247 -14.88 -10.86 -15.15
N LYS A 248 -15.66 -11.95 -15.06
CA LYS A 248 -17.14 -11.95 -15.14
C LYS A 248 -17.84 -11.67 -13.80
N ASP A 249 -17.11 -11.67 -12.70
CA ASP A 249 -17.65 -11.46 -11.36
C ASP A 249 -17.74 -9.95 -11.10
N ALA A 250 -18.95 -9.42 -10.98
CA ALA A 250 -19.18 -8.00 -10.71
C ALA A 250 -18.66 -7.56 -9.32
N ASN A 251 -18.27 -8.52 -8.47
CA ASN A 251 -17.83 -8.28 -7.12
C ASN A 251 -16.37 -7.84 -7.09
N MET A 252 -16.15 -6.53 -6.96
CA MET A 252 -14.83 -5.90 -7.03
C MET A 252 -13.99 -6.03 -5.76
N THR A 253 -14.48 -6.72 -4.72
CA THR A 253 -13.72 -6.89 -3.47
C THR A 253 -12.83 -8.12 -3.61
N PRO A 254 -11.50 -7.99 -3.43
CA PRO A 254 -10.61 -9.16 -3.44
C PRO A 254 -10.99 -10.17 -2.36
N PHE A 255 -10.81 -11.46 -2.65
CA PHE A 255 -10.91 -12.51 -1.65
C PHE A 255 -9.53 -12.90 -1.15
N ILE A 256 -9.47 -13.41 0.08
CA ILE A 256 -8.24 -13.75 0.77
C ILE A 256 -7.98 -15.25 0.71
N THR A 257 -6.72 -15.63 0.43
CA THR A 257 -6.18 -16.98 0.67
C THR A 257 -5.09 -16.93 1.74
N VAL A 258 -4.91 -18.06 2.41
CA VAL A 258 -3.80 -18.28 3.35
C VAL A 258 -2.64 -18.90 2.57
N GLU A 259 -1.47 -18.29 2.68
CA GLU A 259 -0.24 -18.79 2.08
C GLU A 259 0.57 -19.58 3.13
N ASP A 260 1.77 -20.04 2.77
CA ASP A 260 2.64 -20.70 3.74
C ASP A 260 2.94 -19.77 4.93
N HIS A 261 2.70 -20.28 6.12
CA HIS A 261 2.86 -19.59 7.40
C HIS A 261 3.66 -20.43 8.40
N SER A 262 4.37 -21.45 7.91
CA SER A 262 5.25 -22.32 8.71
C SER A 262 6.28 -21.52 9.51
N ASP A 263 6.80 -20.42 8.95
CA ASP A 263 7.71 -19.50 9.63
C ASP A 263 7.11 -18.87 10.90
N LEU A 264 5.80 -18.57 10.89
CA LEU A 264 5.11 -18.05 12.07
C LEU A 264 4.84 -19.15 13.09
N SER A 265 4.36 -20.31 12.63
CA SER A 265 4.05 -21.43 13.53
C SER A 265 5.31 -21.99 14.21
N ASN A 266 6.45 -21.94 13.53
CA ASN A 266 7.73 -22.40 14.05
C ASN A 266 8.49 -21.33 14.83
N GLY A 267 7.94 -20.12 14.98
CA GLY A 267 8.57 -19.01 15.70
C GLY A 267 9.82 -18.45 15.01
N ILE A 268 10.02 -18.75 13.72
CA ILE A 268 11.14 -18.24 12.91
C ILE A 268 10.97 -16.74 12.63
N ARG A 269 9.70 -16.30 12.51
CA ARG A 269 9.35 -14.91 12.21
C ARG A 269 8.33 -14.39 13.22
N THR A 270 8.45 -13.11 13.57
CA THR A 270 7.50 -12.40 14.44
C THR A 270 6.77 -11.31 13.65
N ILE A 271 5.57 -10.96 14.11
CA ILE A 271 4.77 -9.84 13.62
C ILE A 271 4.79 -8.76 14.70
N VAL A 272 5.21 -7.54 14.33
CA VAL A 272 5.41 -6.42 15.25
C VAL A 272 4.72 -5.16 14.73
#